data_AF-A0A374UR43-F1
#
_entry.id   AF-A0A374UR43-F1
#
_cell.length_a   1.000
_cell.length_b   1.000
_cell.length_c   1.000
_cell.angle_alpha   90.00
_cell.angle_beta   90.00
_cell.angle_gamma   90.00
#
_symmetry.space_group_name_H-M   'P 1'
#
loop_
_entity.id
_entity.type
_entity.pdbx_description
1 polymer ?
#
loop_
_entity_poly.entity_id
_entity_poly.type
_entity_poly.pdbx_seq_one_letter_code
_entity_poly.pdbx_strand_id
1 'polypeptide(L)' 'MKDKELDIAYFISFCIEQYKVHISATGSEVMNIFDQYGVTEYLSANYDVLHTQSRQWLLEEIDDFIQQRKQEKQK' A
#
# COMPACT_ATOMS: atom_id res chain seq x y z
N MET A 1 7.13 18.90 -11.13
CA MET A 1 7.28 17.43 -11.29
C MET A 1 7.94 16.79 -10.08
N LYS A 2 9.04 17.33 -9.53
CA LYS A 2 9.66 16.84 -8.28
C LYS A 2 8.70 16.76 -7.08
N ASP A 3 7.75 17.68 -7.00
CA ASP A 3 6.80 17.74 -5.88
C ASP A 3 5.85 16.53 -5.86
N LYS A 4 5.36 16.10 -7.04
CA LYS A 4 4.45 14.93 -7.14
C LYS A 4 5.13 13.62 -6.75
N GLU A 5 6.41 13.44 -7.10
CA GLU A 5 7.17 12.25 -6.70
C GLU A 5 7.38 12.20 -5.18
N LEU A 6 7.63 13.35 -4.55
CA LEU A 6 7.72 13.46 -3.09
C LEU A 6 6.36 13.18 -2.43
N ASP A 7 5.28 13.72 -2.98
CA ASP A 7 3.93 13.48 -2.45
C ASP A 7 3.53 12.01 -2.51
N ILE A 8 3.87 11.31 -3.61
CA ILE A 8 3.70 9.86 -3.75
C ILE A 8 4.52 9.12 -2.69
N ALA A 9 5.80 9.49 -2.49
CA ALA A 9 6.65 8.87 -1.50
C ALA A 9 6.12 9.06 -0.06
N TYR A 10 5.60 10.25 0.26
CA TYR A 10 4.94 10.50 1.55
C TYR A 10 3.68 9.68 1.72
N PHE A 11 2.87 9.55 0.67
CA PHE A 11 1.66 8.74 0.70
C PHE A 11 1.95 7.25 0.90
N ILE A 12 2.94 6.71 0.19
CA ILE A 12 3.36 5.31 0.37
C ILE A 12 3.90 5.10 1.78
N SER A 13 4.73 6.04 2.30
CA SER A 13 5.23 5.98 3.67
C SER A 13 4.10 5.99 4.69
N PHE A 14 3.06 6.81 4.46
CA PHE A 14 1.85 6.82 5.27
C PHE A 14 1.16 5.45 5.24
N CYS A 15 0.94 4.86 4.06
CA CYS A 15 0.29 3.56 3.91
C CYS A 15 1.05 2.44 4.65
N ILE A 16 2.38 2.40 4.53
CA ILE A 16 3.23 1.44 5.25
C ILE A 16 3.04 1.57 6.76
N GLU A 17 3.09 2.79 7.29
CA GLU A 17 2.94 3.04 8.73
C GLU A 17 1.53 2.69 9.23
N GLN A 18 0.49 2.97 8.45
CA GLN A 18 -0.88 2.61 8.81
C GLN A 18 -1.10 1.11 8.77
N TYR A 19 -0.61 0.44 7.73
CA TYR A 19 -0.76 -1.00 7.58
C TYR A 19 0.02 -1.75 8.66
N LYS A 20 1.19 -1.25 9.05
CA LYS A 20 1.97 -1.77 10.18
C LYS A 20 1.15 -1.87 11.47
N VAL A 21 0.41 -0.82 11.80
CA VAL A 21 -0.47 -0.80 12.97
C VAL A 21 -1.67 -1.73 12.77
N HIS A 22 -2.26 -1.74 11.57
CA HIS A 22 -3.41 -2.58 11.22
C HIS A 22 -3.14 -4.08 11.42
N ILE A 23 -2.00 -4.58 10.96
CA ILE A 23 -1.64 -6.01 11.06
C ILE A 23 -0.74 -6.35 12.25
N SER A 24 -0.46 -5.38 13.13
CA SER A 24 0.44 -5.55 14.28
C SER A 24 1.82 -6.11 13.90
N ALA A 25 2.47 -5.53 12.89
CA ALA A 25 3.77 -5.95 12.36
C ALA A 25 4.85 -4.87 12.53
N THR A 26 6.05 -5.13 12.03
CA THR A 26 7.13 -4.15 11.87
C THR A 26 7.09 -3.49 10.48
N GLY A 27 7.68 -2.30 10.35
CA GLY A 27 7.74 -1.61 9.06
C GLY A 27 8.48 -2.42 7.99
N SER A 28 9.51 -3.19 8.38
CA SER A 28 10.25 -4.07 7.48
C SER A 28 9.40 -5.24 6.98
N GLU A 29 8.58 -5.85 7.84
CA GLU A 29 7.65 -6.91 7.43
C GLU A 29 6.59 -6.38 6.45
N VAL A 30 6.04 -5.20 6.72
CA VAL A 30 5.08 -4.56 5.79
C VAL A 30 5.73 -4.25 4.45
N MET A 31 6.96 -3.71 4.45
CA MET A 31 7.68 -3.45 3.20
C MET A 31 7.87 -4.73 2.38
N ASN A 32 8.28 -5.83 3.02
CA ASN A 32 8.43 -7.12 2.36
C ASN A 32 7.09 -7.62 1.77
N ILE A 33 5.97 -7.45 2.49
CA ILE A 33 4.63 -7.78 1.97
C ILE A 33 4.30 -6.91 0.75
N PHE A 34 4.54 -5.60 0.85
CA PHE A 34 4.22 -4.66 -0.22
C PHE A 34 5.03 -4.95 -1.48
N ASP A 35 6.32 -5.23 -1.35
CA ASP A 35 7.19 -5.64 -2.45
C ASP A 35 6.77 -6.99 -3.04
N GLN A 36 6.51 -7.99 -2.18
CA GLN A 36 6.11 -9.34 -2.61
C GLN A 36 4.82 -9.35 -3.44
N TYR A 37 3.86 -8.48 -3.13
CA TYR A 37 2.56 -8.44 -3.79
C TYR A 37 2.38 -7.25 -4.75
N GLY A 38 3.39 -6.39 -4.92
CA GLY A 38 3.34 -5.24 -5.83
C GLY A 38 2.41 -4.12 -5.36
N VAL A 39 2.27 -3.96 -4.04
CA VAL A 39 1.40 -2.93 -3.42
C VAL A 39 1.99 -1.54 -3.64
N THR A 40 3.31 -1.39 -3.55
CA THR A 40 3.99 -0.10 -3.75
C THR A 40 3.71 0.48 -5.14
N GLU A 41 3.80 -0.36 -6.17
CA GLU A 41 3.51 -0.02 -7.56
C GLU A 41 2.03 0.33 -7.74
N TYR A 42 1.13 -0.44 -7.10
CA TYR A 42 -0.29 -0.17 -7.13
C TYR A 42 -0.65 1.19 -6.51
N LEU A 43 -0.12 1.48 -5.32
CA LEU A 43 -0.33 2.74 -4.61
C LEU A 43 0.23 3.93 -5.41
N SER A 44 1.41 3.78 -6.02
CA SER A 44 2.02 4.81 -6.86
C SER A 44 1.22 5.07 -8.13
N ALA A 45 0.83 4.01 -8.86
CA ALA A 45 0.10 4.11 -10.11
C ALA A 45 -1.31 4.72 -9.94
N ASN A 46 -1.93 4.52 -8.78
CA ASN A 46 -3.29 4.98 -8.49
C ASN A 46 -3.32 6.15 -7.50
N TYR A 47 -2.17 6.82 -7.28
CA TYR A 47 -2.01 7.89 -6.30
C TYR A 47 -3.14 8.93 -6.38
N ASP A 48 -3.41 9.46 -7.58
CA ASP A 48 -4.37 10.56 -7.80
C ASP A 48 -5.78 10.25 -7.28
N VAL A 49 -6.16 8.97 -7.18
CA VAL A 49 -7.44 8.53 -6.59
C VAL A 49 -7.27 8.17 -5.11
N LEU A 50 -6.28 7.35 -4.78
CA LEU A 50 -6.13 6.74 -3.46
C LEU A 50 -5.77 7.76 -2.36
N HIS A 51 -4.98 8.79 -2.67
CA HIS A 51 -4.55 9.77 -1.65
C HIS A 51 -5.71 10.64 -1.10
N THR A 52 -6.88 10.59 -1.73
CA THR A 52 -8.09 11.30 -1.29
C THR A 52 -8.98 10.47 -0.37
N GLN A 53 -8.68 9.18 -0.21
CA GLN A 53 -9.51 8.25 0.54
C GLN A 53 -9.19 8.25 2.04
N SER A 54 -10.15 7.79 2.84
CA SER A 54 -9.96 7.65 4.28
C SER A 54 -8.95 6.54 4.62
N ARG A 55 -8.30 6.64 5.78
CA ARG A 55 -7.40 5.61 6.30
C ARG A 55 -8.05 4.22 6.27
N GLN A 56 -9.27 4.10 6.80
CA GLN A 56 -9.94 2.80 6.93
C GLN A 56 -10.14 2.14 5.57
N TRP A 57 -10.61 2.93 4.60
CA TRP A 57 -10.82 2.47 3.23
C TRP A 57 -9.50 2.02 2.58
N LEU A 58 -8.41 2.77 2.77
CA LEU A 58 -7.09 2.39 2.25
C LEU A 58 -6.60 1.05 2.81
N LEU A 59 -6.84 0.77 4.09
CA LEU A 59 -6.44 -0.49 4.71
C LEU A 59 -7.21 -1.67 4.11
N GLU A 60 -8.53 -1.52 3.95
CA GLU A 60 -9.40 -2.52 3.31
C GLU A 60 -8.99 -2.78 1.86
N GLU A 61 -8.72 -1.72 1.09
CA GLU A 61 -8.26 -1.82 -0.30
C GLU A 61 -6.92 -2.57 -0.41
N ILE A 62 -5.97 -2.30 0.49
CA ILE A 62 -4.67 -2.99 0.51
C ILE A 62 -4.85 -4.47 0.86
N ASP A 63 -5.71 -4.80 1.83
CA ASP A 63 -6.02 -6.19 2.20
C ASP A 63 -6.63 -6.96 1.01
N ASP A 64 -7.63 -6.38 0.35
CA ASP A 64 -8.31 -6.95 -0.80
C ASP A 64 -7.32 -7.18 -1.96
N PHE A 65 -6.49 -6.18 -2.26
CA PHE A 65 -5.46 -6.30 -3.29
C PHE A 65 -4.47 -7.43 -2.98
N ILE A 66 -3.94 -7.50 -1.75
CA ILE A 66 -3.01 -8.57 -1.36
C ILE A 66 -3.70 -9.94 -1.45
N GLN A 67 -4.96 -10.04 -1.03
CA GLN A 67 -5.71 -11.29 -1.11
C GLN A 67 -5.91 -11.75 -2.54
N GLN A 68 -6.25 -10.84 -3.46
CA GLN A 68 -6.36 -11.16 -4.88
C GLN A 68 -5.02 -11.66 -5.44
N ARG A 69 -3.91 -10.97 -5.14
CA ARG A 69 -2.57 -11.38 -5.59
C ARG A 69 -2.13 -12.74 -5.03
N LYS A 70 -2.49 -13.05 -3.79
CA LYS A 70 -2.26 -14.37 -3.18
C LYS A 70 -2.99 -15.48 -3.94
N GLN A 71 -4.23 -15.23 -4.37
CA GLN A 71 -5.02 -16.20 -5.13
C GLN A 71 -4.48 -16.40 -6.54
N GLU A 72 -4.00 -15.34 -7.20
CA GLU A 72 -3.37 -15.42 -8.52
C GLU A 72 -2.08 -16.26 -8.51
N LYS A 73 -1.24 -16.12 -7.47
CA LYS A 73 0.00 -16.91 -7.34
C LYS A 73 -0.20 -18.40 -7.00
N GLN A 74 -1.38 -18.78 -6.54
CA GLN A 74 -1.72 -20.17 -6.18
C GLN A 74 -2.39 -20.95 -7.32
N LYS A 75 -2.67 -20.28 -8.44
CA LYS A 75 -3.15 -20.89 -9.69
C LYS A 75 -1.98 -21.27 -10.59
#